data_AF-A0A6U3X242-F1
#
_entry.id   AF-A0A6U3X242-F1
#
_cell.length_a   1.000
_cell.length_b   1.000
_cell.length_c   1.000
_cell.angle_alpha   90.00
_cell.angle_beta   90.00
_cell.angle_gamma   90.00
#
_symmetry.space_group_name_H-M   'P 1'
#
loop_
_entity.id
_entity.type
_entity.pdbx_description
1 polymer ?
#
loop_
_entity_poly.entity_id
_entity_poly.type
_entity_poly.pdbx_seq_one_letter_code
_entity_poly.pdbx_strand_id
1 'polypeptide(L)'
;NEMIDIYESRGMKREDAKMVIETMSKYKDFFIDVMMAEELQLQVPEEDHTWESFKEGVVMFSSFAVFGSFPLLGYVVFPTFFPDMTTESLFYSACAVTGIVLFGMGCVKSKFSATNWFLCGMETLLLGGACATVAYTIGQLVDGLVDT
;
A
#
# COMPACT_ATOMS: atom_id res chain seq x y z
N ASN A 1 1.31 -15.09 32.80
CA ASN A 1 -0.04 -14.93 33.36
C ASN A 1 -1.05 -14.65 32.27
N GLU A 2 -0.75 -13.78 31.31
CA GLU A 2 -1.63 -13.50 30.15
C GLU A 2 -2.06 -14.76 29.40
N MET A 3 -1.12 -15.66 29.06
CA MET A 3 -1.46 -16.97 28.46
C MET A 3 -2.42 -17.82 29.31
N ILE A 4 -2.39 -17.74 30.64
CA ILE A 4 -3.32 -18.50 31.50
C ILE A 4 -4.72 -17.87 31.41
N ASP A 5 -4.80 -16.54 31.39
CA ASP A 5 -6.05 -15.79 31.27
C ASP A 5 -6.71 -16.02 29.89
N ILE A 6 -5.91 -16.11 28.82
CA ILE A 6 -6.38 -16.46 27.46
C ILE A 6 -6.99 -17.87 27.44
N TYR A 7 -6.32 -18.88 27.99
CA TYR A 7 -6.83 -20.25 28.02
C TYR A 7 -8.04 -20.41 28.95
N GLU A 8 -8.12 -19.62 30.02
CA GLU A 8 -9.29 -19.56 30.89
C GLU A 8 -10.50 -18.94 30.19
N SER A 9 -10.30 -17.86 29.42
CA SER A 9 -11.36 -17.25 28.60
C SER A 9 -11.90 -18.21 27.52
N ARG A 10 -11.10 -19.19 27.09
CA ARG A 10 -11.49 -20.26 26.17
C ARG A 10 -12.23 -21.43 26.83
N GLY A 11 -12.39 -21.40 28.15
CA GLY A 11 -13.18 -22.38 28.91
C GLY A 11 -12.36 -23.41 29.69
N MET A 12 -11.04 -23.22 29.81
CA MET A 12 -10.18 -24.10 30.62
C MET A 12 -10.20 -23.67 32.10
N LYS A 13 -10.19 -24.61 33.05
CA LYS A 13 -10.07 -24.25 34.47
C LYS A 13 -8.68 -23.66 34.75
N ARG A 14 -8.61 -22.67 35.65
CA ARG A 14 -7.37 -21.98 36.05
C ARG A 14 -6.23 -22.93 36.41
N GLU A 15 -6.52 -24.01 37.14
CA GLU A 15 -5.53 -25.00 37.58
C GLU A 15 -4.96 -25.81 36.41
N ASP A 16 -5.82 -26.25 35.49
CA ASP A 16 -5.44 -27.00 34.30
C ASP A 16 -4.65 -26.11 33.32
N ALA A 17 -5.12 -24.87 33.11
CA ALA A 17 -4.43 -23.88 32.27
C ALA A 17 -3.02 -23.58 32.80
N LYS A 18 -2.87 -23.42 34.13
CA LYS A 18 -1.55 -23.20 34.74
C LYS A 18 -0.62 -24.39 34.50
N MET A 19 -1.10 -25.63 34.66
CA MET A 19 -0.30 -26.83 34.43
C MET A 19 0.15 -26.97 32.97
N VAL A 20 -0.73 -26.67 32.02
CA VAL A 20 -0.42 -26.70 30.58
C VAL A 20 0.63 -25.65 30.24
N ILE A 21 0.43 -24.40 30.65
CA ILE A 21 1.36 -23.29 30.38
C ILE A 21 2.73 -23.53 31.05
N GLU A 22 2.76 -24.07 32.27
CA GLU A 22 4.01 -24.41 32.97
C GLU A 22 4.76 -25.59 32.32
N THR A 23 4.02 -26.51 31.68
CA THR A 23 4.63 -27.59 30.91
C THR A 23 5.14 -27.08 29.56
N MET A 24 4.38 -26.22 28.89
CA MET A 24 4.77 -25.59 27.62
C MET A 24 5.97 -24.67 27.77
N SER A 25 6.08 -23.92 28.87
CA SER A 25 7.20 -23.00 29.11
C SER A 25 8.57 -23.68 29.19
N LYS A 26 8.62 -25.00 29.37
CA LYS A 26 9.86 -25.80 29.28
C LYS A 26 10.41 -25.87 27.84
N TYR A 27 9.54 -25.69 26.85
CA TYR A 27 9.88 -25.69 25.42
C TYR A 27 9.79 -24.26 24.89
N LYS A 28 10.87 -23.49 25.06
CA LYS A 28 10.88 -22.05 24.83
C LYS A 28 10.42 -21.65 23.42
N ASP A 29 10.93 -22.32 22.38
CA ASP A 29 10.60 -21.98 20.99
C ASP A 29 9.12 -22.24 20.69
N PHE A 30 8.62 -23.42 21.03
CA PHE A 30 7.20 -23.77 20.91
C PHE A 30 6.29 -22.84 21.71
N PHE A 31 6.70 -22.43 22.92
CA PHE A 31 5.92 -21.52 23.76
C PHE A 31 5.85 -20.11 23.16
N ILE A 32 6.93 -19.63 22.55
CA ILE A 32 6.96 -18.33 21.87
C ILE A 32 6.07 -18.35 20.63
N ASP A 33 6.10 -19.43 19.83
CA ASP A 33 5.25 -19.55 18.64
C ASP A 33 3.76 -19.53 19.01
N VAL A 34 3.38 -20.26 20.05
CA VAL A 34 2.00 -20.26 20.54
C VAL A 34 1.61 -18.90 21.10
N MET A 35 2.49 -18.22 21.83
CA MET A 35 2.23 -16.86 22.32
C MET A 35 2.07 -15.87 21.16
N MET A 36 2.92 -15.92 20.15
CA MET A 36 2.84 -15.09 18.94
C MET A 36 1.51 -15.28 18.20
N ALA A 37 1.07 -16.54 18.08
CA ALA A 37 -0.20 -16.86 17.42
C ALA A 37 -1.42 -16.48 18.27
N GLU A 38 -1.40 -16.77 19.57
CA GLU A 38 -2.58 -16.70 20.44
C GLU A 38 -2.76 -15.35 21.14
N GLU A 39 -1.66 -14.72 21.55
CA GLU A 39 -1.70 -13.43 22.26
C GLU A 39 -1.60 -12.26 21.28
N LEU A 40 -0.62 -12.31 20.37
CA LEU A 40 -0.32 -11.21 19.45
C LEU A 40 -1.11 -11.30 18.13
N GLN A 41 -1.74 -12.45 17.84
CA GLN A 41 -2.39 -12.74 16.55
C GLN A 41 -1.46 -12.48 15.35
N LEU A 42 -0.14 -12.60 15.56
CA LEU A 42 0.86 -12.42 14.54
C LEU A 42 1.18 -13.75 13.88
N GLN A 43 1.43 -13.71 12.58
CA GLN A 43 2.02 -14.86 11.89
C GLN A 43 3.46 -15.01 12.34
N VAL A 44 3.85 -16.25 12.66
CA VAL A 44 5.24 -16.56 13.01
C VAL A 44 6.09 -16.36 11.75
N PRO A 45 7.10 -15.47 11.77
CA PRO A 45 7.93 -15.23 10.60
C PRO A 45 8.71 -16.50 10.24
N GLU A 46 8.60 -16.97 8.99
CA GLU A 46 9.41 -18.08 8.47
C GLU A 46 10.90 -17.72 8.50
N GLU A 47 11.80 -18.70 8.63
CA GLU A 47 13.25 -18.48 8.81
C GLU A 47 13.89 -17.62 7.70
N ASP A 48 13.29 -17.56 6.50
CA ASP A 48 13.74 -16.79 5.34
C ASP A 48 13.11 -15.38 5.20
N HIS A 49 12.45 -14.88 6.25
CA HIS A 49 11.79 -13.56 6.30
C HIS A 49 12.64 -12.39 5.81
N THR A 50 13.96 -12.42 6.01
CA THR A 50 14.86 -11.34 5.56
C THR A 50 14.99 -11.26 4.04
N TRP A 51 15.04 -12.41 3.36
CA TRP A 51 15.15 -12.48 1.90
C TRP A 51 13.83 -12.16 1.23
N GLU A 52 12.72 -12.64 1.80
CA GLU A 52 11.38 -12.33 1.31
C GLU A 52 11.06 -10.84 1.46
N SER A 53 11.37 -10.24 2.61
CA SER A 53 11.20 -8.80 2.84
C SER A 53 12.00 -7.95 1.84
N PHE A 54 13.23 -8.36 1.51
CA PHE A 54 14.03 -7.66 0.51
C PHE A 54 13.40 -7.76 -0.89
N LYS A 55 12.91 -8.94 -1.27
CA LYS A 55 12.20 -9.15 -2.54
C LYS A 55 10.93 -8.30 -2.62
N GLU A 56 10.13 -8.26 -1.56
CA GLU A 56 8.94 -7.41 -1.48
C GLU A 56 9.30 -5.93 -1.65
N GLY A 57 10.36 -5.47 -0.96
CA GLY A 57 10.87 -4.09 -1.10
C GLY A 57 11.28 -3.75 -2.54
N VAL A 58 12.01 -4.65 -3.21
CA VAL A 58 12.40 -4.47 -4.62
C VAL A 58 11.19 -4.45 -5.55
N VAL A 59 10.20 -5.31 -5.32
CA VAL A 59 8.96 -5.34 -6.11
C VAL A 59 8.17 -4.04 -5.92
N MET A 60 8.05 -3.53 -4.69
CA MET A 60 7.39 -2.25 -4.44
C MET A 60 8.13 -1.08 -5.09
N PHE A 61 9.46 -1.01 -4.95
CA PHE A 61 10.27 0.05 -5.54
C PHE A 61 10.16 0.05 -7.07
N SER A 62 10.32 -1.11 -7.71
CA SER A 62 10.21 -1.24 -9.17
C SER A 62 8.80 -0.91 -9.66
N SER A 63 7.76 -1.35 -8.96
CA SER A 63 6.38 -0.99 -9.29
C SER A 63 6.15 0.51 -9.19
N PHE A 64 6.58 1.14 -8.09
CA PHE A 64 6.44 2.59 -7.91
C PHE A 64 7.21 3.38 -8.96
N ALA A 65 8.45 2.99 -9.27
CA ALA A 65 9.27 3.64 -10.28
C ALA A 65 8.63 3.55 -11.68
N VAL A 66 8.16 2.36 -12.07
CA VAL A 66 7.52 2.16 -13.37
C VAL A 66 6.22 2.94 -13.45
N PHE A 67 5.26 2.70 -12.55
CA PHE A 67 3.95 3.37 -12.60
C PHE A 67 4.04 4.88 -12.37
N GLY A 68 4.98 5.35 -11.54
CA GLY A 68 5.26 6.78 -11.34
C GLY A 68 5.92 7.45 -12.55
N SER A 69 6.65 6.69 -13.37
CA SER A 69 7.26 7.22 -14.60
C SER A 69 6.26 7.39 -15.75
N PHE A 70 5.13 6.69 -15.75
CA PHE A 70 4.14 6.77 -16.84
C PHE A 70 3.60 8.19 -17.08
N PRO A 71 3.17 8.94 -16.05
CA PRO A 71 2.77 10.34 -16.22
C PRO A 71 3.90 11.24 -16.75
N LEU A 72 5.13 11.04 -16.28
CA LEU A 72 6.31 11.79 -16.73
C LEU A 72 6.66 11.49 -18.18
N LEU A 73 6.57 10.23 -18.60
CA LEU A 73 6.74 9.85 -20.00
C LEU A 73 5.67 10.49 -20.88
N GLY A 74 4.43 10.62 -20.39
CA GLY A 74 3.40 11.41 -21.05
C GLY A 74 3.86 12.84 -21.33
N TYR A 75 4.51 13.49 -20.37
CA TYR A 75 5.00 14.86 -20.56
C TYR A 75 6.20 14.98 -21.51
N VAL A 76 7.09 13.97 -21.58
CA VAL A 76 8.30 14.01 -22.43
C VAL A 76 8.03 13.52 -23.85
N VAL A 77 7.18 12.50 -24.01
CA VAL A 77 6.94 11.84 -25.30
C VAL A 77 5.93 12.63 -26.15
N PHE A 78 4.89 13.20 -25.55
CA PHE A 78 3.86 13.94 -26.31
C PHE A 78 4.40 15.16 -27.09
N PRO A 79 5.28 16.02 -26.53
CA PRO A 79 5.90 17.11 -27.28
C PRO A 79 6.79 16.64 -28.42
N THR A 80 7.41 15.45 -28.27
CA THR A 80 8.32 14.87 -29.27
C THR A 80 7.56 14.31 -30.48
N PHE A 81 6.33 13.81 -30.28
CA PHE A 81 5.48 13.29 -31.36
C PHE A 81 4.58 14.36 -32.01
N PHE A 82 4.25 15.44 -31.31
CA PHE A 82 3.40 16.52 -31.81
C PHE A 82 4.03 17.91 -31.58
N PRO A 83 5.02 18.30 -32.42
CA PRO A 83 5.78 19.55 -32.24
C PRO A 83 4.97 20.84 -32.48
N ASP A 84 3.79 20.77 -33.11
CA ASP A 84 2.93 21.92 -33.45
C ASP A 84 1.80 22.20 -32.43
N MET A 85 1.81 21.53 -31.27
CA MET A 85 0.77 21.66 -30.25
C MET A 85 1.05 22.83 -29.30
N THR A 86 0.07 23.73 -29.13
CA THR A 86 0.12 24.82 -28.15
C THR A 86 0.18 24.30 -26.71
N THR A 87 0.82 25.03 -25.81
CA THR A 87 1.05 24.62 -24.40
C THR A 87 -0.22 24.17 -23.68
N GLU A 88 -1.37 24.79 -23.99
CA GLU A 88 -2.66 24.38 -23.43
C GLU A 88 -3.12 23.00 -23.92
N SER A 89 -2.97 22.71 -25.22
CA SER A 89 -3.35 21.42 -25.78
C SER A 89 -2.49 20.27 -25.23
N LEU A 90 -1.22 20.54 -24.95
CA LEU A 90 -0.31 19.63 -24.25
C LEU A 90 -0.78 19.34 -22.82
N PHE A 91 -1.16 20.38 -22.06
CA PHE A 91 -1.67 20.21 -20.70
C PHE A 91 -2.95 19.35 -20.65
N TYR A 92 -3.93 19.60 -21.53
CA TYR A 92 -5.14 18.79 -21.60
C TYR A 92 -4.85 17.33 -21.97
N SER A 93 -3.93 17.10 -22.90
CA SER A 93 -3.52 15.74 -23.29
C SER A 93 -2.85 15.00 -22.13
N ALA A 94 -1.97 15.66 -21.38
CA ALA A 94 -1.31 15.08 -20.22
C ALA A 94 -2.30 14.75 -19.09
N CYS A 95 -3.28 15.62 -18.83
CA CYS A 95 -4.37 15.36 -17.90
C CYS A 95 -5.21 14.15 -18.31
N ALA A 96 -5.56 14.03 -19.60
CA ALA A 96 -6.33 12.91 -20.11
C ALA A 96 -5.56 11.58 -19.96
N VAL A 97 -4.27 11.56 -20.32
CA VAL A 97 -3.40 10.37 -20.19
C VAL A 97 -3.26 9.97 -18.73
N THR A 98 -3.00 10.93 -17.84
CA THR A 98 -2.87 10.69 -16.39
C THR A 98 -4.18 10.14 -15.82
N GLY A 99 -5.33 10.69 -16.26
CA GLY A 99 -6.64 10.18 -15.86
C GLY A 99 -6.89 8.73 -16.31
N ILE A 100 -6.51 8.37 -17.54
CA ILE A 100 -6.61 7.00 -18.05
C ILE A 100 -5.72 6.05 -17.24
N VAL A 101 -4.49 6.47 -16.92
CA VAL A 101 -3.55 5.67 -16.12
C VAL A 101 -4.08 5.45 -14.70
N LEU A 102 -4.57 6.50 -14.02
CA LEU A 102 -5.15 6.40 -12.67
C LEU A 102 -6.39 5.51 -12.64
N PHE A 103 -7.28 5.67 -13.63
CA PHE A 103 -8.47 4.82 -13.75
C PHE A 103 -8.09 3.36 -14.01
N GLY A 104 -7.14 3.11 -14.91
CA GLY A 104 -6.60 1.78 -15.21
C GLY A 104 -6.00 1.11 -13.97
N MET A 105 -5.20 1.84 -13.19
CA MET A 105 -4.67 1.36 -11.90
C MET A 105 -5.78 0.99 -10.92
N GLY A 106 -6.82 1.83 -10.81
CA GLY A 106 -7.98 1.54 -9.97
C GLY A 106 -8.76 0.30 -10.41
N CYS A 107 -8.86 0.05 -11.72
CA CYS A 107 -9.46 -1.18 -12.26
C CYS A 107 -8.62 -2.43 -11.94
N VAL A 108 -7.28 -2.35 -12.01
CA VAL A 108 -6.41 -3.47 -11.59
C VAL A 108 -6.55 -3.73 -10.09
N LYS A 109 -6.59 -2.67 -9.27
CA LYS A 109 -6.81 -2.78 -7.82
C LYS A 109 -8.13 -3.49 -7.50
N SER A 110 -9.19 -3.25 -8.26
CA SER A 110 -10.50 -3.91 -8.05
C SER A 110 -10.44 -5.44 -8.17
N LYS A 111 -9.56 -6.00 -9.02
CA LYS A 111 -9.41 -7.46 -9.13
C LYS A 111 -8.98 -8.12 -7.83
N PHE A 112 -8.23 -7.42 -6.98
CA PHE A 112 -7.81 -7.92 -5.68
C PHE A 112 -8.83 -7.63 -4.56
N SER A 113 -9.70 -6.63 -4.75
CA SER A 113 -10.60 -6.12 -3.71
C SER A 113 -12.07 -6.57 -3.84
N ALA A 114 -12.37 -7.59 -4.67
CA ALA A 114 -13.71 -8.16 -4.88
C ALA A 114 -14.87 -7.15 -5.07
N THR A 115 -14.54 -5.94 -5.56
CA THR A 115 -15.46 -4.79 -5.68
C THR A 115 -15.58 -4.42 -7.15
N ASN A 116 -16.67 -3.74 -7.54
CA ASN A 116 -16.90 -3.30 -8.92
C ASN A 116 -15.72 -2.47 -9.48
N TRP A 117 -15.16 -2.93 -10.58
CA TRP A 117 -14.04 -2.32 -11.32
C TRP A 117 -14.18 -0.84 -11.63
N PHE A 118 -15.41 -0.42 -11.99
CA PHE A 118 -15.71 0.97 -12.31
C PHE A 118 -15.67 1.87 -11.06
N LEU A 119 -16.12 1.37 -9.90
CA LEU A 119 -16.15 2.14 -8.67
C LEU A 119 -14.75 2.38 -8.14
N CYS A 120 -13.90 1.34 -8.10
CA CYS A 120 -12.51 1.47 -7.68
C CYS A 120 -11.68 2.33 -8.67
N GLY A 121 -11.96 2.23 -9.97
CA GLY A 121 -11.39 3.11 -10.99
C GLY A 121 -11.73 4.57 -10.74
N MET A 122 -13.01 4.87 -10.52
CA MET A 122 -13.48 6.23 -10.25
C MET A 122 -12.95 6.79 -8.93
N GLU A 123 -12.91 5.96 -7.88
CA GLU A 123 -12.35 6.34 -6.57
C GLU A 123 -10.87 6.72 -6.69
N THR A 124 -10.08 5.91 -7.39
CA THR A 124 -8.65 6.17 -7.61
C THR A 124 -8.43 7.43 -8.45
N LEU A 125 -9.26 7.64 -9.48
CA LEU A 125 -9.22 8.84 -10.31
C LEU A 125 -9.57 10.11 -9.51
N LEU A 126 -10.63 10.08 -8.72
CA LEU A 126 -11.06 11.23 -7.91
C LEU A 126 -10.05 11.56 -6.81
N LEU A 127 -9.50 10.55 -6.15
CA LEU A 127 -8.49 10.74 -5.11
C LEU A 127 -7.19 11.30 -5.72
N GLY A 128 -6.72 10.72 -6.83
CA GLY A 128 -5.55 11.23 -7.55
C GLY A 128 -5.76 12.65 -8.10
N GLY A 129 -6.96 12.95 -8.62
CA GLY A 129 -7.34 14.28 -9.06
C GLY A 129 -7.34 15.30 -7.92
N ALA A 130 -7.87 14.94 -6.75
CA ALA A 130 -7.82 15.79 -5.56
C ALA A 130 -6.38 16.04 -5.07
N CYS A 131 -5.51 15.03 -5.11
CA CYS A 131 -4.09 15.22 -4.81
C CYS A 131 -3.41 16.15 -5.82
N ALA A 132 -3.71 16.01 -7.11
CA ALA A 132 -3.15 16.85 -8.16
C ALA A 132 -3.58 18.31 -8.05
N THR A 133 -4.85 18.58 -7.72
CA THR A 133 -5.33 19.96 -7.51
C THR A 133 -4.64 20.60 -6.32
N VAL A 134 -4.48 19.87 -5.20
CA VAL A 134 -3.75 20.37 -4.03
C VAL A 134 -2.27 20.62 -4.34
N ALA A 135 -1.61 19.73 -5.08
CA ALA A 135 -0.22 19.92 -5.48
C ALA A 135 -0.05 21.16 -6.38
N TYR A 136 -0.98 21.36 -7.33
CA TYR A 136 -0.97 22.51 -8.23
C TYR A 136 -1.17 23.84 -7.50
N THR A 137 -2.15 23.91 -6.58
CA THR A 137 -2.41 25.14 -5.81
C THR A 137 -1.24 25.51 -4.91
N ILE A 138 -0.61 24.51 -4.27
CA ILE A 138 0.59 24.74 -3.46
C ILE A 138 1.75 25.21 -4.35
N GLY A 139 1.95 24.60 -5.52
CA GLY A 139 2.96 25.03 -6.49
C GLY A 139 2.80 26.49 -6.88
N GLN A 140 1.58 26.91 -7.19
CA GLN A 140 1.27 28.30 -7.55
C GLN A 140 1.50 29.28 -6.37
N LEU A 141 1.16 28.87 -5.14
CA LEU A 141 1.41 29.68 -3.94
C LEU A 141 2.90 29.88 -3.68
N VAL A 142 3.72 28.84 -3.89
CA VAL A 142 5.17 28.92 -3.72
C VAL A 142 5.79 29.82 -4.80
N ASP A 143 5.36 29.68 -6.06
CA ASP A 143 5.84 30.51 -7.17
C ASP A 143 5.58 32.01 -6.88
N GLY A 144 4.37 32.33 -6.42
CA GLY A 144 4.02 33.70 -6.02
C GLY A 144 4.82 34.24 -4.83
N LEU A 145 5.32 33.39 -3.94
CA LEU A 145 6.18 33.80 -2.82
C LEU A 145 7.66 33.95 -3.22
N VAL A 146 8.11 33.20 -4.22
CA VAL A 146 9.50 33.27 -4.73
C VAL A 146 9.69 34.48 -5.66
N ASP A 147 8.65 34.88 -6.38
CA ASP A 147 8.65 36.08 -7.24
C ASP A 147 8.46 37.41 -6.48
N THR A 148 8.39 37.39 -5.13
CA THR A 148 8.30 38.60 -4.27
C THR A 148 9.64 38.92 -3.62
#